data_AF-A0A7G8ZJU2-F1
#
_entry.id   AF-A0A7G8ZJU2-F1
#
_cell.length_a   1.000
_cell.length_b   1.000
_cell.length_c   1.000
_cell.angle_alpha   90.00
_cell.angle_beta   90.00
_cell.angle_gamma   90.00
#
_symmetry.space_group_name_H-M   'P 1'
#
loop_
_entity.id
_entity.type
_entity.pdbx_description
1 polymer ?
#
loop_
_entity_poly.entity_id
_entity_poly.type
_entity_poly.pdbx_seq_one_letter_code
_entity_poly.pdbx_strand_id
1 'polypeptide(L)'
;MPCNDLGEGCEVEFTDPDFAAGGRDALYYVRAIQEPSGQVNGNNLRCTYDENGQCIEVNPCYGDYRTDMEEECVADVEHRAWSSPIYLTHLQPPAIVEEAE
;
A
#
# COMPACT_ATOMS: atom_id res chain seq x y z
N MET A 1 -1.86 5.21 -10.93
CA MET A 1 -1.88 6.43 -11.78
C MET A 1 -0.56 7.13 -11.56
N PRO A 2 0.17 7.53 -12.61
CA PRO A 2 1.41 8.28 -12.44
C PRO A 2 1.11 9.66 -11.83
N CYS A 3 1.96 10.09 -10.91
CA CYS A 3 1.88 11.39 -10.26
C CYS A 3 3.01 12.27 -10.81
N ASN A 4 2.67 13.29 -11.60
CA ASN A 4 3.65 14.25 -12.11
C ASN A 4 3.72 15.46 -11.18
N ASP A 5 4.29 15.25 -9.99
CA ASP A 5 4.40 16.28 -8.97
C ASP A 5 5.31 17.43 -9.42
N LEU A 6 4.79 18.65 -9.38
CA LEU A 6 5.53 19.90 -9.66
C LEU A 6 5.79 20.72 -8.38
N GLY A 7 5.60 20.13 -7.21
CA GLY A 7 5.83 20.73 -5.89
C GLY A 7 4.58 20.87 -5.02
N GLU A 8 3.39 20.58 -5.56
CA GLU A 8 2.09 20.72 -4.88
C GLU A 8 1.42 19.36 -4.62
N GLY A 9 2.09 18.25 -4.95
CA GLY A 9 1.53 16.91 -4.91
C GLY A 9 0.68 16.59 -6.13
N CYS A 10 -0.10 15.51 -6.02
CA CYS A 10 -0.97 15.03 -7.09
C CYS A 10 -2.40 14.86 -6.63
N GLU A 11 -3.33 15.21 -7.52
CA GLU A 11 -4.74 14.98 -7.36
C GLU A 11 -5.19 13.86 -8.30
N VAL A 12 -6.06 12.98 -7.77
CA VAL A 12 -6.65 11.89 -8.55
C VAL A 12 -8.13 11.84 -8.28
N GLU A 13 -8.90 11.67 -9.36
CA GLU A 13 -10.34 11.44 -9.30
C GLU A 13 -10.65 10.04 -9.84
N PHE A 14 -11.65 9.39 -9.24
CA PHE A 14 -12.17 8.11 -9.74
C PHE A 14 -13.69 8.08 -9.60
N THR A 15 -14.33 7.18 -10.34
CA THR A 15 -15.78 6.96 -10.29
C THR A 15 -16.07 5.46 -10.24
N ASP A 16 -17.10 5.09 -9.50
CA ASP A 16 -17.66 3.73 -9.46
C ASP A 16 -19.05 3.74 -10.12
N PRO A 17 -19.15 3.49 -11.44
CA PRO A 17 -20.42 3.53 -12.16
C PRO A 17 -21.39 2.42 -11.72
N ASP A 18 -20.86 1.36 -11.11
CA ASP A 18 -21.62 0.18 -10.72
C ASP A 18 -22.16 0.28 -9.28
N PHE A 19 -21.76 1.28 -8.50
CA PHE A 19 -22.17 1.43 -7.10
C PHE A 19 -23.71 1.43 -6.94
N ALA A 20 -24.40 2.27 -7.71
CA ALA A 20 -25.85 2.42 -7.60
C ALA A 20 -26.62 1.17 -8.06
N ALA A 21 -26.24 0.61 -9.21
CA ALA A 21 -26.87 -0.57 -9.80
C ALA A 21 -26.54 -1.86 -9.03
N GLY A 22 -25.37 -1.92 -8.42
CA GLY A 22 -24.87 -3.08 -7.69
C GLY A 22 -25.54 -3.30 -6.33
N GLY A 23 -26.28 -2.32 -5.80
CA GLY A 23 -27.03 -2.49 -4.54
C GLY A 23 -26.14 -2.87 -3.34
N ARG A 24 -24.88 -2.46 -3.35
CA ARG A 24 -23.85 -2.94 -2.42
C ARG A 24 -23.28 -1.81 -1.57
N ASP A 25 -22.95 -2.15 -0.34
CA ASP A 25 -22.05 -1.33 0.46
C ASP A 25 -20.67 -1.24 -0.21
N ALA A 26 -19.97 -0.14 0.02
CA ALA A 26 -18.66 0.11 -0.58
C ALA A 26 -17.71 0.76 0.43
N LEU A 27 -16.43 0.39 0.32
CA LEU A 27 -15.32 1.02 1.02
C LEU A 27 -14.33 1.51 -0.03
N TYR A 28 -14.05 2.81 -0.01
CA TYR A 28 -13.06 3.42 -0.88
C TYR A 28 -11.88 3.95 -0.07
N TYR A 29 -10.68 3.73 -0.56
CA TYR A 29 -9.45 4.31 -0.04
C TYR A 29 -8.44 4.47 -1.17
N VAL A 30 -7.49 5.38 -1.00
CA VAL A 30 -6.39 5.58 -1.93
C VAL A 30 -5.11 5.06 -1.29
N ARG A 31 -4.30 4.35 -2.08
CA ARG A 31 -2.92 3.98 -1.73
C ARG A 31 -1.97 4.84 -2.54
N ALA A 32 -1.20 5.70 -1.88
CA ALA A 32 -0.09 6.39 -2.49
C ALA A 32 1.18 5.54 -2.33
N ILE A 33 1.92 5.38 -3.42
CA ILE A 33 3.21 4.69 -3.46
C ILE A 33 4.19 5.72 -4.02
N GLN A 34 5.19 6.07 -3.22
CA GLN A 34 6.24 7.00 -3.63
C GLN A 34 7.26 6.29 -4.52
N GLU A 35 7.89 7.03 -5.43
CA GLU A 35 9.09 6.58 -6.13
C GLU A 35 10.15 6.07 -5.13
N PRO A 36 10.93 5.04 -5.49
CA PRO A 36 11.94 4.48 -4.60
C PRO A 36 12.90 5.54 -4.08
N SER A 37 13.11 5.57 -2.77
CA SER A 37 14.11 6.42 -2.13
C SER A 37 14.87 5.67 -1.06
N GLY A 38 16.13 6.06 -0.85
CA GLY A 38 17.00 5.45 0.13
C GLY A 38 16.44 5.55 1.54
N GLN A 39 16.25 4.39 2.17
CA GLN A 39 15.79 4.28 3.55
C GLN A 39 16.76 3.43 4.37
N VAL A 40 17.17 3.93 5.54
CA VAL A 40 17.92 3.14 6.51
C VAL A 40 17.08 1.94 6.92
N ASN A 41 17.68 0.75 6.86
CA ASN A 41 17.03 -0.54 7.05
C ASN A 41 15.89 -0.82 6.05
N GLY A 42 15.93 -0.21 4.86
CA GLY A 42 14.96 -0.45 3.79
C GLY A 42 14.91 -1.90 3.30
N ASN A 43 16.03 -2.63 3.45
CA ASN A 43 16.12 -4.07 3.22
C ASN A 43 16.49 -4.74 4.55
N ASN A 44 15.49 -4.97 5.41
CA ASN A 44 15.67 -5.41 6.78
C ASN A 44 16.12 -6.87 6.91
N LEU A 45 15.71 -7.73 5.97
CA LEU A 45 16.05 -9.16 5.92
C LEU A 45 16.89 -9.45 4.67
N ARG A 46 18.05 -8.81 4.57
CA ARG A 46 18.98 -9.03 3.46
C ARG A 46 19.38 -10.50 3.42
N CYS A 47 19.54 -11.04 2.23
CA CYS A 47 19.81 -12.45 2.03
C CYS A 47 21.03 -12.65 1.13
N THR A 48 21.89 -13.59 1.51
CA THR A 48 22.84 -14.20 0.60
C THR A 48 22.11 -15.32 -0.14
N TYR A 49 22.12 -15.26 -1.46
CA TYR A 49 21.41 -16.21 -2.33
C TYR A 49 22.37 -17.20 -2.98
N ASP A 50 21.93 -18.45 -3.15
CA ASP A 50 22.64 -19.45 -3.97
C ASP A 50 22.37 -19.27 -5.47
N GLU A 51 22.95 -20.16 -6.29
CA GLU A 51 22.80 -20.14 -7.76
C GLU A 51 21.35 -20.37 -8.23
N ASN A 52 20.49 -20.95 -7.38
CA ASN A 52 19.08 -21.19 -7.66
C ASN A 52 18.19 -20.03 -7.15
N GLY A 53 18.78 -18.99 -6.55
CA GLY A 53 18.05 -17.89 -5.94
C GLY A 53 17.43 -18.23 -4.59
N GLN A 54 17.86 -19.31 -3.92
CA GLN A 54 17.43 -19.61 -2.56
C GLN A 54 18.23 -18.80 -1.55
N CYS A 55 17.56 -18.12 -0.63
CA CYS A 55 18.24 -17.46 0.50
C CYS A 55 18.83 -18.52 1.43
N ILE A 56 20.15 -18.52 1.56
CA ILE A 56 20.89 -19.49 2.40
C ILE A 56 21.37 -18.87 3.71
N GLU A 57 21.42 -17.54 3.80
CA GLU A 57 21.81 -16.81 5.01
C GLU A 57 21.11 -15.45 5.04
N VAL A 58 20.51 -15.10 6.18
CA VAL A 58 19.97 -13.76 6.43
C VAL A 58 21.04 -12.92 7.12
N ASN A 59 21.30 -11.74 6.58
CA ASN A 59 22.24 -10.77 7.13
C ASN A 59 21.53 -9.43 7.40
N PRO A 60 20.81 -9.29 8.53
CA PRO A 60 20.20 -8.03 8.92
C PRO A 60 21.28 -6.97 9.18
N CYS A 61 20.94 -5.70 8.99
CA CYS A 61 21.80 -4.64 9.52
C CYS A 61 21.64 -4.53 11.04
N TYR A 62 22.75 -4.70 11.75
CA TYR A 62 22.83 -4.62 13.19
C TYR A 62 23.32 -3.23 13.62
N GLY A 63 22.71 -2.68 14.67
CA GLY A 63 23.18 -1.43 15.29
C GLY A 63 24.39 -1.61 16.22
N ASP A 64 25.22 -2.62 15.98
CA ASP A 64 26.40 -2.95 16.79
C ASP A 64 27.58 -3.41 15.91
N TYR A 65 28.67 -3.86 16.55
CA TYR A 65 29.94 -4.22 15.92
C TYR A 65 29.85 -5.34 14.85
N ARG A 66 28.71 -6.02 14.72
CA ARG A 66 28.50 -7.06 13.68
C ARG A 66 28.32 -6.46 12.28
N THR A 67 27.89 -5.21 12.19
CA THR A 67 27.84 -4.46 10.92
C THR A 67 29.06 -3.57 10.81
N ASP A 68 29.65 -3.50 9.62
CA ASP A 68 30.78 -2.61 9.35
C ASP A 68 30.39 -1.15 9.67
N MET A 69 31.31 -0.39 10.24
CA MET A 69 31.06 1.02 10.57
C MET A 69 30.87 1.89 9.31
N GLU A 70 31.38 1.45 8.16
CA GLU A 70 31.23 2.14 6.88
C GLU A 70 29.93 1.76 6.14
N GLU A 71 29.24 0.71 6.58
CA GLU A 71 27.99 0.25 5.97
C GLU A 71 26.81 1.16 6.39
N GLU A 72 26.29 1.93 5.44
CA GLU A 72 25.20 2.90 5.71
C GLU A 72 23.84 2.24 5.95
N CYS A 73 23.71 0.96 5.62
CA CYS A 73 22.49 0.20 5.76
C CYS A 73 21.26 0.76 5.02
N VAL A 74 21.49 1.48 3.93
CA VAL A 74 20.44 2.09 3.12
C VAL A 74 20.04 1.15 1.99
N ALA A 75 18.74 1.03 1.73
CA ALA A 75 18.21 0.43 0.52
C ALA A 75 17.03 1.24 0.02
N ASP A 76 16.85 1.30 -1.30
CA ASP A 76 15.69 1.98 -1.89
C ASP A 76 14.40 1.24 -1.56
N VAL A 77 13.41 1.99 -1.07
CA VAL A 77 12.08 1.49 -0.78
C VAL A 77 11.02 2.43 -1.34
N GLU A 78 9.89 1.86 -1.74
CA GLU A 78 8.71 2.62 -2.08
C GLU A 78 7.91 2.90 -0.81
N HIS A 79 7.92 4.14 -0.33
CA HIS A 79 7.10 4.53 0.82
C HIS A 79 5.62 4.44 0.46
N ARG A 80 4.81 4.07 1.45
CA ARG A 80 3.38 3.79 1.25
C ARG A 80 2.54 4.57 2.23
N ALA A 81 1.51 5.22 1.72
CA ALA A 81 0.49 5.88 2.52
C ALA A 81 -0.90 5.44 2.09
N TRP A 82 -1.84 5.47 3.05
CA TRP A 82 -3.24 5.12 2.83
C TRP A 82 -4.10 6.27 3.30
N SER A 83 -5.10 6.65 2.50
CA SER A 83 -6.13 7.55 2.97
C SER A 83 -6.98 6.88 4.06
N SER A 84 -7.61 7.67 4.91
CA SER A 84 -8.72 7.17 5.72
C SER A 84 -9.77 6.55 4.79
N PRO A 85 -10.36 5.41 5.16
CA PRO A 85 -11.40 4.78 4.36
C PRO A 85 -12.70 5.60 4.40
N ILE A 86 -13.38 5.65 3.26
CA ILE A 86 -14.75 6.16 3.13
C ILE A 86 -15.68 4.96 3.03
N TYR A 87 -16.60 4.84 3.98
CA TYR A 87 -17.63 3.80 3.99
C TYR A 87 -18.93 4.39 3.46
N LEU A 88 -19.50 3.76 2.42
CA LEU A 88 -20.82 4.06 1.90
C LEU A 88 -21.72 2.84 2.11
N THR A 89 -22.84 3.05 2.79
CA THR A 89 -23.90 2.05 2.91
C THR A 89 -24.93 2.29 1.82
N HIS A 90 -25.30 1.25 1.08
CA HIS A 90 -26.38 1.37 0.11
C HIS A 90 -27.72 1.37 0.86
N LEU A 91 -28.47 2.46 0.72
CA LEU A 91 -29.82 2.54 1.25
C LEU A 91 -30.74 1.71 0.35
N GLN A 92 -30.88 0.42 0.63
CA GLN A 92 -31.99 -0.34 0.08
C GLN A 92 -33.30 0.30 0.58
N PRO A 93 -34.28 0.57 -0.30
CA PRO A 93 -35.64 0.80 0.14
C PRO A 93 -36.06 -0.39 1.02
N PRO A 94 -36.77 -0.17 2.13
CA PRO A 94 -37.29 -1.29 2.91
C PRO A 94 -38.06 -2.22 1.98
N ALA A 95 -37.80 -3.52 2.08
CA ALA A 95 -38.58 -4.51 1.36
C ALA A 95 -40.05 -4.26 1.70
N ILE A 96 -40.85 -3.92 0.68
CA ILE A 96 -42.30 -3.86 0.84
C ILE A 96 -42.72 -5.30 1.09
N VAL A 97 -43.01 -5.64 2.33
CA VAL A 97 -43.61 -6.92 2.68
C VAL A 97 -45.04 -6.84 2.18
N GLU A 98 -45.30 -7.38 0.99
CA GLU A 98 -46.68 -7.64 0.56
C GLU A 98 -47.20 -8.77 1.45
N GLU A 99 -47.89 -8.40 2.53
CA GLU A 99 -48.69 -9.33 3.33
C GLU A 99 -49.77 -9.88 2.39
N ALA A 100 -49.58 -11.12 1.91
CA ALA A 100 -50.58 -11.83 1.14
C ALA A 100 -51.75 -12.21 2.06
N GLU A 101 -52.91 -11.60 1.80
CA GLU A 101 -54.21 -11.96 2.39
C GLU A 101 -54.77 -13.25 1.78
#